data_AF-A0A8H8MKQ6-F1
#
_entry.id   AF-A0A8H8MKQ6-F1
#
_cell.length_a   1.000
_cell.length_b   1.000
_cell.length_c   1.000
_cell.angle_alpha   90.00
_cell.angle_beta   90.00
_cell.angle_gamma   90.00
#
_symmetry.space_group_name_H-M   'P 1'
#
loop_
_entity.id
_entity.type
_entity.pdbx_description
1 polymer ?
#
loop_
_entity_poly.entity_id
_entity_poly.type
_entity_poly.pdbx_seq_one_letter_code
_entity_poly.pdbx_strand_id
1 'polypeptide(L)'
;MLFTEVTAESNDARSPSKEQIPRTEVKLLRHHLPRLQIPPRSGDHNGKKKVAVRPQPVRPRGWKEPEHWEVVQAIERRDVVRLSEIRDHSFHVLLRRVNNTSPLEHAMRIGHTDMAVLILGMFSRWINYLDEEDFARKKVMINLNAIRVNLRFAISRGLQHNQPDLISSYLQTIVMSHGESWLKAAIADVSREIGLGSEGRPVETAINSIKNFFTKELSKPSRSSRWTSSKCIWRFIGQYAVPMETSVANAGCDLLMLGAWTQVMHRIPSAQPIPLHYFARDDRIYQSLQTGVAG
;
A
#
# COMPACT_ATOMS: atom_id res chain seq x y z
N MET A 1 30.88 41.41 46.15
CA MET A 1 31.04 42.80 45.69
C MET A 1 31.38 42.77 44.21
N LEU A 2 30.62 43.54 43.44
CA LEU A 2 30.79 44.03 42.06
C LEU A 2 32.03 43.60 41.25
N PHE A 3 31.80 43.20 39.99
CA PHE A 3 32.38 43.89 38.83
C PHE A 3 31.47 43.70 37.59
N THR A 4 31.14 44.85 36.98
CA THR A 4 30.69 45.12 35.59
C THR A 4 31.76 44.59 34.59
N GLU A 5 31.57 44.36 33.29
CA GLU A 5 30.82 45.00 32.20
C GLU A 5 31.14 44.14 30.95
N VAL A 6 30.21 43.80 30.04
CA VAL A 6 30.53 43.62 28.59
C VAL A 6 29.27 43.91 27.76
N THR A 7 29.49 44.72 26.74
CA THR A 7 28.61 45.35 25.76
C THR A 7 27.91 44.40 24.78
N ALA A 8 26.78 44.89 24.27
CA ALA A 8 25.98 44.30 23.20
C ALA A 8 26.52 44.71 21.83
N GLU A 9 26.51 43.79 20.86
CA GLU A 9 26.41 44.11 19.43
C GLU A 9 25.88 42.91 18.59
N SER A 10 24.69 43.12 18.04
CA SER A 10 24.40 43.02 16.59
C SER A 10 24.26 41.65 15.91
N ASN A 11 22.99 41.34 15.58
CA ASN A 11 22.53 40.39 14.57
C ASN A 11 23.13 40.66 13.18
N ASP A 12 23.52 39.60 12.46
CA ASP A 12 23.03 39.45 11.08
C ASP A 12 23.07 38.01 10.58
N ALA A 13 21.93 37.58 10.04
CA ALA A 13 21.63 36.21 9.65
C ALA A 13 21.88 35.98 8.16
N ARG A 14 22.76 35.03 7.81
CA ARG A 14 22.85 34.46 6.46
C ARG A 14 21.99 33.20 6.34
N SER A 15 20.91 33.31 5.59
CA SER A 15 20.09 32.19 5.12
C SER A 15 20.72 31.54 3.87
N PRO A 16 20.73 30.21 3.71
CA PRO A 16 21.10 29.57 2.45
C PRO A 16 19.93 29.56 1.47
N SER A 17 20.24 29.88 0.22
CA SER A 17 19.40 29.98 -0.96
C SER A 17 18.60 28.70 -1.27
N LYS A 18 17.29 28.87 -1.51
CA LYS A 18 16.40 27.86 -2.07
C LYS A 18 16.64 27.74 -3.57
N GLU A 19 17.22 26.62 -4.00
CA GLU A 19 17.31 26.25 -5.41
C GLU A 19 15.90 25.85 -5.90
N GLN A 20 15.26 26.76 -6.64
CA GLN A 20 13.95 26.53 -7.24
C GLN A 20 14.09 25.68 -8.49
N ILE A 21 13.56 24.46 -8.45
CA ILE A 21 13.40 23.61 -9.65
C ILE A 21 12.42 24.33 -10.60
N PRO A 22 12.78 24.54 -11.88
CA PRO A 22 11.94 25.27 -12.82
C PRO A 22 10.62 24.50 -13.08
N ARG A 23 9.49 25.21 -12.88
CA ARG A 23 8.11 24.70 -13.01
C ARG A 23 7.73 24.17 -14.40
N THR A 24 8.59 24.34 -15.40
CA THR A 24 8.30 24.03 -16.80
C THR A 24 8.50 22.54 -17.14
N GLU A 25 9.44 21.84 -16.50
CA GLU A 25 9.65 20.39 -16.72
C GLU A 25 8.55 19.52 -16.08
N VAL A 26 7.83 20.04 -15.09
CA VAL A 26 6.78 19.31 -14.37
C VAL A 26 5.53 19.08 -15.23
N LYS A 27 5.33 19.87 -16.29
CA LYS A 27 4.17 19.71 -17.19
C LYS A 27 4.35 18.59 -18.23
N LEU A 28 5.57 18.33 -18.69
CA LEU A 28 5.81 17.27 -19.69
C LEU A 28 5.73 15.86 -19.08
N LEU A 29 6.12 15.68 -17.82
CA LEU A 29 6.04 14.39 -17.12
C LEU A 29 4.60 13.93 -16.79
N ARG A 30 3.60 14.82 -16.79
CA ARG A 30 2.21 14.46 -16.52
C ARG A 30 1.52 13.76 -17.70
N HIS A 31 2.02 13.93 -18.92
CA HIS A 31 1.35 13.44 -20.13
C HIS A 31 1.91 12.09 -20.65
N HIS A 32 3.02 11.58 -20.11
CA HIS A 32 3.67 10.36 -20.63
C HIS A 32 3.84 9.24 -19.58
N LEU A 33 3.38 9.44 -18.34
CA LEU A 33 3.26 8.35 -17.37
C LEU A 33 1.86 7.74 -17.49
N PRO A 34 1.72 6.41 -17.55
CA PRO A 34 0.43 5.78 -17.42
C PRO A 34 -0.14 6.24 -16.08
N ARG A 35 -1.22 7.04 -16.12
CA ARG A 35 -2.16 7.13 -15.00
C ARG A 35 -2.39 5.68 -14.56
N LEU A 36 -2.40 5.40 -13.25
CA LEU A 36 -2.76 4.10 -12.72
C LEU A 36 -4.19 3.77 -13.20
N GLN A 37 -4.30 3.26 -14.43
CA GLN A 37 -5.54 2.93 -15.06
C GLN A 37 -5.89 1.56 -14.50
N ILE A 38 -6.89 1.58 -13.62
CA ILE A 38 -7.69 0.42 -13.30
C ILE A 38 -8.18 -0.13 -14.65
N PRO A 39 -7.92 -1.40 -15.01
CA PRO A 39 -8.33 -1.95 -16.29
C PRO A 39 -9.86 -1.82 -16.47
N PRO A 40 -10.34 -1.62 -17.71
CA PRO A 40 -11.76 -1.44 -17.97
C PRO A 40 -12.55 -2.70 -17.60
N ARG A 41 -13.72 -2.44 -17.02
CA ARG A 41 -14.73 -3.37 -16.53
C ARG A 41 -15.27 -4.22 -17.69
N SER A 42 -14.82 -5.47 -17.80
CA SER A 42 -15.44 -6.44 -18.71
C SER A 42 -16.69 -7.02 -18.03
N GLY A 43 -17.84 -6.41 -18.31
CA GLY A 43 -19.13 -7.05 -18.13
C GLY A 43 -19.32 -8.03 -19.28
N ASP A 44 -19.35 -9.32 -18.97
CA ASP A 44 -20.07 -10.30 -19.78
C ASP A 44 -20.59 -11.40 -18.85
N HIS A 45 -21.91 -11.50 -18.84
CA HIS A 45 -22.66 -12.59 -18.24
C HIS A 45 -22.67 -13.76 -19.20
N ASN A 46 -22.43 -14.95 -18.64
CA ASN A 46 -23.05 -16.25 -18.95
C ASN A 46 -22.02 -17.39 -19.11
N GLY A 47 -22.31 -18.52 -18.44
CA GLY A 47 -21.69 -19.82 -18.71
C GLY A 47 -20.39 -20.15 -17.96
N LYS A 48 -20.51 -20.98 -16.91
CA LYS A 48 -19.50 -21.92 -16.37
C LYS A 48 -18.02 -21.48 -16.55
N LYS A 49 -17.54 -20.60 -15.66
CA LYS A 49 -16.13 -20.22 -15.61
C LYS A 49 -15.27 -21.42 -15.21
N LYS A 50 -14.59 -22.04 -16.19
CA LYS A 50 -13.27 -22.61 -15.93
C LYS A 50 -12.46 -21.50 -15.26
N VAL A 51 -11.87 -21.77 -14.09
CA VAL A 51 -10.92 -20.85 -13.45
C VAL A 51 -9.87 -20.54 -14.51
N ALA A 52 -9.93 -19.33 -15.07
CA ALA A 52 -9.00 -18.90 -16.08
C ALA A 52 -7.63 -18.86 -15.42
N VAL A 53 -6.84 -19.92 -15.60
CA VAL A 53 -5.44 -19.95 -15.18
C VAL A 53 -4.80 -18.75 -15.82
N ARG A 54 -4.51 -17.76 -14.98
CA ARG A 54 -4.02 -16.47 -15.41
C ARG A 54 -2.69 -16.70 -16.15
N PRO A 55 -2.50 -16.16 -17.36
CA PRO A 55 -1.23 -16.32 -18.06
C PRO A 55 -0.16 -15.59 -17.25
N GLN A 56 0.60 -16.34 -16.46
CA GLN A 56 1.91 -15.90 -16.00
C GLN A 56 2.70 -15.52 -17.25
N PRO A 57 3.37 -14.35 -17.29
CA PRO A 57 4.21 -14.00 -18.42
C PRO A 57 5.21 -15.14 -18.61
N VAL A 58 5.12 -15.79 -19.77
CA VAL A 58 5.98 -16.94 -20.09
C VAL A 58 7.40 -16.48 -19.94
N ARG A 59 8.16 -17.09 -19.02
CA ARG A 59 9.56 -16.73 -18.83
C ARG A 59 10.30 -16.96 -20.15
N PRO A 60 11.00 -15.94 -20.69
CA PRO A 60 11.82 -16.10 -21.87
C PRO A 60 12.80 -17.25 -21.68
N ARG A 61 13.01 -18.06 -22.73
CA ARG A 61 14.03 -19.11 -22.69
C ARG A 61 15.38 -18.43 -22.44
N GLY A 62 16.07 -18.85 -21.38
CA GLY A 62 17.36 -18.26 -20.98
C GLY A 62 17.26 -17.05 -20.05
N TRP A 63 16.09 -16.74 -19.48
CA TRP A 63 16.01 -15.69 -18.45
C TRP A 63 16.87 -16.05 -17.23
N LYS A 64 17.93 -15.27 -17.02
CA LYS A 64 18.75 -15.30 -15.82
C LYS A 64 18.21 -14.27 -14.83
N GLU A 65 18.03 -14.66 -13.57
CA GLU A 65 17.66 -13.73 -12.51
C GLU A 65 18.71 -12.60 -12.46
N PRO A 66 18.31 -11.33 -12.61
CA PRO A 66 19.25 -10.23 -12.60
C PRO A 66 19.89 -10.04 -11.23
N GLU A 67 21.18 -9.75 -11.24
CA GLU A 67 21.92 -9.36 -10.06
C GLU A 67 21.56 -7.93 -9.62
N HIS A 68 21.85 -7.59 -8.36
CA HIS A 68 21.47 -6.29 -7.81
C HIS A 68 22.06 -5.11 -8.60
N TRP A 69 23.30 -5.24 -9.07
CA TRP A 69 23.97 -4.19 -9.84
C TRP A 69 23.27 -3.94 -11.19
N GLU A 70 22.66 -4.96 -11.81
CA GLU A 70 21.91 -4.81 -13.06
C GLU A 70 20.64 -3.98 -12.84
N VAL A 71 19.97 -4.18 -11.69
CA VAL A 71 18.78 -3.41 -11.32
C VAL A 71 19.14 -1.95 -11.06
N VAL A 72 20.23 -1.72 -10.33
CA VAL A 72 20.74 -0.36 -10.05
C VAL A 72 21.12 0.34 -11.35
N GLN A 73 21.84 -0.34 -12.25
CA GLN A 73 22.21 0.19 -13.55
C GLN A 73 20.98 0.52 -14.41
N ALA A 74 19.95 -0.33 -14.40
CA ALA A 74 18.70 -0.04 -15.10
C ALA A 74 18.01 1.22 -14.55
N ILE A 75 18.05 1.47 -13.25
CA ILE A 75 17.53 2.69 -12.62
C ILE A 75 18.33 3.93 -13.02
N GLU A 76 19.66 3.83 -13.01
CA GLU A 76 20.56 4.92 -13.37
C GLU A 76 20.44 5.29 -14.86
N ARG A 77 20.28 4.29 -15.72
CA ARG A 77 20.05 4.48 -17.17
C ARG A 77 18.60 4.78 -17.53
N ARG A 78 17.69 4.77 -16.56
CA ARG A 78 16.23 4.91 -16.77
C ARG A 78 15.68 3.91 -17.79
N ASP A 79 16.20 2.68 -17.76
CA ASP A 79 15.79 1.60 -18.64
C ASP A 79 14.47 0.98 -18.17
N VAL A 80 13.38 1.62 -18.58
CA VAL A 80 12.00 1.22 -18.26
C VAL A 80 11.68 -0.18 -18.78
N VAL A 81 12.25 -0.55 -19.93
CA VAL A 81 12.01 -1.87 -20.55
C VAL A 81 12.62 -2.94 -19.67
N ARG A 82 13.89 -2.80 -19.29
CA ARG A 82 14.57 -3.75 -18.40
C ARG A 82 13.87 -3.85 -17.05
N LEU A 83 13.47 -2.73 -16.44
CA LEU A 83 12.74 -2.76 -15.18
C LEU A 83 11.37 -3.45 -15.31
N SER A 84 10.71 -3.33 -16.47
CA SER A 84 9.46 -4.04 -16.74
C SER A 84 9.66 -5.56 -16.88
N GLU A 85 10.73 -6.00 -17.53
CA GLU A 85 11.10 -7.42 -17.58
C GLU A 85 11.41 -7.98 -16.19
N ILE A 86 12.17 -7.21 -15.38
CA ILE A 86 12.51 -7.58 -14.01
C ILE A 86 11.23 -7.73 -13.17
N ARG A 87 10.29 -6.79 -13.29
CA ARG A 87 8.97 -6.87 -12.65
C ARG A 87 8.27 -8.17 -13.01
N ASP A 88 8.24 -8.52 -14.30
CA ASP A 88 7.45 -9.65 -14.79
C ASP A 88 8.06 -11.01 -14.46
N HIS A 89 9.39 -11.11 -14.41
CA HIS A 89 10.07 -12.40 -14.25
C HIS A 89 10.82 -12.58 -12.92
N SER A 90 11.15 -11.50 -12.22
CA SER A 90 12.01 -11.51 -11.03
C SER A 90 11.66 -10.38 -10.04
N PHE A 91 10.37 -10.15 -9.80
CA PHE A 91 9.87 -9.06 -8.96
C PHE A 91 10.54 -8.95 -7.59
N HIS A 92 10.88 -10.06 -6.94
CA HIS A 92 11.52 -10.06 -5.63
C HIS A 92 12.89 -9.37 -5.61
N VAL A 93 13.57 -9.26 -6.75
CA VAL A 93 14.85 -8.53 -6.86
C VAL A 93 14.65 -7.03 -6.66
N LEU A 94 13.49 -6.47 -7.06
CA LEU A 94 13.13 -5.06 -6.82
C LEU A 94 12.92 -4.75 -5.33
N LEU A 95 12.71 -5.78 -4.50
CA LEU A 95 12.51 -5.65 -3.06
C LEU A 95 13.78 -5.90 -2.25
N ARG A 96 14.79 -6.55 -2.85
CA ARG A 96 16.01 -6.98 -2.17
C ARG A 96 16.82 -5.77 -1.73
N ARG A 97 17.19 -5.74 -0.45
CA ARG A 97 18.13 -4.74 0.08
C ARG A 97 19.56 -5.26 -0.04
N VAL A 98 20.45 -4.44 -0.61
CA VAL A 98 21.89 -4.68 -0.61
C VAL A 98 22.55 -3.45 0.00
N ASN A 99 23.51 -3.65 0.91
CA ASN A 99 24.11 -2.56 1.69
C ASN A 99 23.06 -1.67 2.38
N ASN A 100 22.04 -2.32 2.94
CA ASN A 100 20.88 -1.70 3.57
C ASN A 100 20.07 -0.74 2.68
N THR A 101 20.28 -0.76 1.36
CA THR A 101 19.60 0.08 0.38
C THR A 101 18.73 -0.78 -0.52
N SER A 102 17.45 -0.42 -0.68
CA SER A 102 16.59 -1.01 -1.72
C SER A 102 16.73 -0.28 -3.07
N PRO A 103 16.35 -0.91 -4.19
CA PRO A 103 16.29 -0.24 -5.50
C PRO A 103 15.45 1.04 -5.49
N LEU A 104 14.32 1.05 -4.78
CA LEU A 104 13.51 2.26 -4.59
C LEU A 104 14.29 3.36 -3.84
N GLU A 105 14.94 3.00 -2.73
CA GLU A 105 15.74 3.95 -1.95
C GLU A 105 16.90 4.52 -2.78
N HIS A 106 17.53 3.70 -3.63
CA HIS A 106 18.58 4.13 -4.55
C HIS A 106 18.05 5.15 -5.56
N ALA A 107 16.97 4.84 -6.27
CA ALA A 107 16.34 5.74 -7.23
C ALA A 107 16.03 7.12 -6.60
N MET A 108 15.49 7.12 -5.38
CA MET A 108 15.18 8.36 -4.66
C MET A 108 16.44 9.11 -4.20
N ARG A 109 17.53 8.42 -3.87
CA ARG A 109 18.79 9.05 -3.43
C ARG A 109 19.48 9.79 -4.56
N ILE A 110 19.47 9.23 -5.77
CA ILE A 110 20.08 9.84 -6.96
C ILE A 110 19.15 10.86 -7.66
N GLY A 111 17.97 11.13 -7.10
CA GLY A 111 17.02 12.10 -7.67
C GLY A 111 16.16 11.58 -8.83
N HIS A 112 16.23 10.28 -9.16
CA HIS A 112 15.43 9.65 -10.22
C HIS A 112 14.00 9.36 -9.73
N THR A 113 13.24 10.43 -9.53
CA THR A 113 11.89 10.40 -8.94
C THR A 113 10.88 9.68 -9.85
N ASP A 114 11.02 9.81 -11.16
CA ASP A 114 10.26 9.09 -12.18
C ASP A 114 10.45 7.56 -12.06
N MET A 115 11.69 7.10 -11.88
CA MET A 115 11.98 5.68 -11.66
C MET A 115 11.44 5.19 -10.32
N ALA A 116 11.52 6.02 -9.27
CA ALA A 116 10.91 5.69 -7.97
C ALA A 116 9.38 5.53 -8.09
N VAL A 117 8.70 6.42 -8.81
CA VAL A 117 7.26 6.33 -9.11
C VAL A 117 6.94 5.07 -9.91
N LEU A 118 7.75 4.75 -10.93
CA LEU A 118 7.58 3.53 -11.72
C LEU A 118 7.65 2.29 -10.83
N ILE A 119 8.69 2.17 -9.99
CA ILE A 119 8.88 1.04 -9.06
C ILE A 119 7.71 0.94 -8.07
N LEU A 120 7.22 2.06 -7.54
CA LEU A 120 6.01 2.06 -6.70
C LEU A 120 4.78 1.54 -7.43
N GLY A 121 4.59 1.94 -8.68
CA GLY A 121 3.53 1.42 -9.55
C GLY A 121 3.66 -0.09 -9.74
N MET A 122 4.88 -0.62 -9.87
CA MET A 122 5.13 -2.06 -9.93
C MET A 122 4.72 -2.77 -8.63
N PHE A 123 4.96 -2.16 -7.46
CA PHE A 123 4.54 -2.71 -6.18
C PHE A 123 3.02 -2.76 -6.04
N SER A 124 2.34 -1.64 -6.32
CA SER A 124 0.88 -1.55 -6.27
C SER A 124 0.24 -2.57 -7.21
N ARG A 125 0.77 -2.66 -8.44
CA ARG A 125 0.36 -3.67 -9.42
C ARG A 125 0.50 -5.07 -8.83
N TRP A 126 1.70 -5.44 -8.35
CA TRP A 126 1.94 -6.78 -7.80
C TRP A 126 1.00 -7.14 -6.66
N ILE A 127 0.73 -6.23 -5.71
CA ILE A 127 -0.24 -6.43 -4.62
C ILE A 127 -1.64 -6.74 -5.17
N ASN A 128 -2.07 -6.00 -6.19
CA ASN A 128 -3.38 -6.19 -6.80
C ASN A 128 -3.49 -7.49 -7.63
N TYR A 129 -2.36 -8.06 -8.06
CA TYR A 129 -2.30 -9.34 -8.77
C TYR A 129 -2.30 -10.58 -7.87
N LEU A 130 -2.15 -10.45 -6.54
CA LEU A 130 -2.15 -11.61 -5.64
C LEU A 130 -3.53 -12.28 -5.54
N ASP A 131 -3.52 -13.61 -5.73
CA ASP A 131 -4.69 -14.50 -5.61
C ASP A 131 -4.64 -15.30 -4.29
N GLU A 132 -5.68 -16.09 -4.00
CA GLU A 132 -5.84 -16.76 -2.70
C GLU A 132 -4.69 -17.71 -2.37
N GLU A 133 -4.27 -18.51 -3.34
CA GLU A 133 -3.23 -19.53 -3.17
C GLU A 133 -1.85 -18.91 -2.87
N ASP A 134 -1.67 -17.64 -3.22
CA ASP A 134 -0.42 -16.92 -2.97
C ASP A 134 -0.26 -16.57 -1.49
N PHE A 135 -1.35 -16.33 -0.75
CA PHE A 135 -1.27 -15.99 0.69
C PHE A 135 -0.83 -17.17 1.56
N ALA A 136 -1.00 -18.41 1.08
CA ALA A 136 -0.43 -19.59 1.74
C ALA A 136 1.10 -19.65 1.66
N ARG A 137 1.72 -18.90 0.74
CA ARG A 137 3.17 -18.97 0.48
C ARG A 137 3.92 -18.00 1.38
N LYS A 138 4.78 -18.53 2.26
CA LYS A 138 5.68 -17.71 3.12
C LYS A 138 6.46 -16.64 2.35
N LYS A 139 6.89 -16.95 1.11
CA LYS A 139 7.63 -16.01 0.24
C LYS A 139 6.80 -14.77 -0.12
N VAL A 140 5.50 -14.91 -0.32
CA VAL A 140 4.58 -13.79 -0.61
C VAL A 140 4.47 -12.87 0.61
N MET A 141 4.37 -13.44 1.80
CA MET A 141 4.37 -12.66 3.05
C MET A 141 5.69 -11.89 3.28
N ILE A 142 6.83 -12.51 2.94
CA ILE A 142 8.14 -11.83 2.96
C ILE A 142 8.14 -10.64 1.99
N ASN A 143 7.63 -10.84 0.77
CA ASN A 143 7.54 -9.78 -0.24
C ASN A 143 6.59 -8.65 0.20
N LEU A 144 5.40 -8.96 0.73
CA LEU A 144 4.46 -7.97 1.28
C LEU A 144 5.11 -7.15 2.40
N ASN A 145 5.87 -7.80 3.28
CA ASN A 145 6.62 -7.11 4.33
C ASN A 145 7.68 -6.17 3.76
N ALA A 146 8.43 -6.60 2.74
CA ALA A 146 9.42 -5.76 2.08
C ALA A 146 8.77 -4.59 1.33
N ILE A 147 7.65 -4.81 0.64
CA ILE A 147 6.86 -3.75 0.00
C ILE A 147 6.41 -2.74 1.05
N ARG A 148 5.82 -3.17 2.17
CA ARG A 148 5.39 -2.29 3.26
C ARG A 148 6.50 -1.34 3.72
N VAL A 149 7.72 -1.87 3.91
CA VAL A 149 8.88 -1.05 4.33
C VAL A 149 9.23 -0.02 3.25
N ASN A 150 9.21 -0.41 1.97
CA ASN A 150 9.48 0.49 0.85
C ASN A 150 8.40 1.58 0.68
N LEU A 151 7.12 1.22 0.80
CA LEU A 151 5.99 2.17 0.75
C LEU A 151 6.08 3.19 1.89
N ARG A 152 6.38 2.72 3.12
CA ARG A 152 6.62 3.60 4.27
C ARG A 152 7.78 4.57 4.00
N PHE A 153 8.88 4.07 3.43
CA PHE A 153 10.02 4.91 3.06
C PHE A 153 9.63 5.99 2.04
N ALA A 154 8.92 5.61 0.97
CA ALA A 154 8.47 6.56 -0.05
C ALA A 154 7.57 7.66 0.54
N ILE A 155 6.63 7.30 1.43
CA ILE A 155 5.78 8.26 2.14
C ILE A 155 6.63 9.19 3.01
N SER A 156 7.61 8.66 3.74
CA SER A 156 8.53 9.47 4.56
C SER A 156 9.38 10.45 3.74
N ARG A 157 9.57 10.19 2.45
CA ARG A 157 10.30 11.05 1.51
C ARG A 157 9.38 11.98 0.71
N GLY A 158 8.08 12.00 0.98
CA GLY A 158 7.15 12.95 0.37
C GLY A 158 6.58 12.52 -0.99
N LEU A 159 6.79 11.26 -1.41
CA LEU A 159 6.43 10.83 -2.76
C LEU A 159 4.90 10.77 -3.00
N GLN A 160 4.10 10.77 -1.93
CA GLN A 160 2.64 10.82 -1.98
C GLN A 160 2.10 12.11 -2.63
N HIS A 161 2.86 13.21 -2.66
CA HIS A 161 2.45 14.42 -3.40
C HIS A 161 2.26 14.16 -4.89
N ASN A 162 3.04 13.23 -5.45
CA ASN A 162 2.98 12.85 -6.85
C ASN A 162 2.15 11.58 -7.08
N GLN A 163 1.76 10.88 -6.01
CA GLN A 163 1.11 9.57 -6.03
C GLN A 163 0.05 9.50 -4.91
N PRO A 164 -1.18 10.00 -5.14
CA PRO A 164 -2.22 10.04 -4.09
C PRO A 164 -2.62 8.63 -3.60
N ASP A 165 -2.55 7.63 -4.49
CA ASP A 165 -2.91 6.24 -4.18
C ASP A 165 -1.84 5.49 -3.35
N LEU A 166 -0.69 6.13 -3.08
CA LEU A 166 0.40 5.55 -2.31
C LEU A 166 -0.03 5.21 -0.88
N ILE A 167 -0.83 6.09 -0.26
CA ILE A 167 -1.34 5.89 1.09
C ILE A 167 -2.30 4.70 1.10
N SER A 168 -3.22 4.63 0.14
CA SER A 168 -4.15 3.50 0.02
C SER A 168 -3.40 2.17 -0.13
N SER A 169 -2.44 2.11 -1.06
CA SER A 169 -1.59 0.93 -1.28
C SER A 169 -0.83 0.51 -0.01
N TYR A 170 -0.35 1.49 0.78
CA TYR A 170 0.33 1.22 2.03
C TYR A 170 -0.60 0.67 3.11
N LEU A 171 -1.78 1.27 3.31
CA LEU A 171 -2.79 0.81 4.26
C LEU A 171 -3.27 -0.61 3.91
N GLN A 172 -3.55 -0.86 2.63
CA GLN A 172 -3.87 -2.18 2.10
C GLN A 172 -2.77 -3.20 2.41
N THR A 173 -1.50 -2.85 2.16
CA THR A 173 -0.37 -3.75 2.44
C THR A 173 -0.22 -4.06 3.94
N ILE A 174 -0.49 -3.10 4.82
CA ILE A 174 -0.49 -3.32 6.28
C ILE A 174 -1.52 -4.39 6.66
N VAL A 175 -2.75 -4.21 6.19
CA VAL A 175 -3.84 -5.17 6.41
C VAL A 175 -3.48 -6.55 5.88
N MET A 176 -2.97 -6.66 4.66
CA MET A 176 -2.66 -7.95 4.04
C MET A 176 -1.51 -8.68 4.73
N SER A 177 -0.56 -7.94 5.32
CA SER A 177 0.64 -8.54 5.93
C SER A 177 0.47 -8.85 7.42
N HIS A 178 -0.36 -8.11 8.16
CA HIS A 178 -0.46 -8.20 9.63
C HIS A 178 -1.90 -8.11 10.16
N GLY A 179 -2.88 -7.90 9.28
CA GLY A 179 -4.25 -7.59 9.67
C GLY A 179 -5.12 -8.81 9.94
N GLU A 180 -4.72 -10.04 9.59
CA GLU A 180 -5.64 -11.19 9.62
C GLU A 180 -6.26 -11.46 11.00
N SER A 181 -5.43 -11.48 12.07
CA SER A 181 -5.92 -11.72 13.43
C SER A 181 -6.82 -10.60 13.94
N TRP A 182 -6.45 -9.35 13.65
CA TRP A 182 -7.26 -8.18 13.96
C TRP A 182 -8.58 -8.20 13.19
N LEU A 183 -8.55 -8.57 11.91
CA LEU A 183 -9.70 -8.58 11.03
C LEU A 183 -10.73 -9.61 11.51
N LYS A 184 -10.30 -10.80 11.92
CA LYS A 184 -11.18 -11.81 12.55
C LYS A 184 -11.90 -11.26 13.79
N ALA A 185 -11.17 -10.59 14.68
CA ALA A 185 -11.74 -9.98 15.87
C ALA A 185 -12.71 -8.83 15.53
N ALA A 186 -12.33 -7.95 14.61
CA ALA A 186 -13.15 -6.83 14.17
C ALA A 186 -14.46 -7.29 13.50
N ILE A 187 -14.42 -8.36 12.70
CA ILE A 187 -15.61 -8.97 12.09
C ILE A 187 -16.55 -9.51 13.18
N ALA A 188 -16.01 -10.20 14.19
CA ALA A 188 -16.82 -10.71 15.29
C ALA A 188 -17.49 -9.57 16.08
N ASP A 189 -16.75 -8.49 16.35
CA ASP A 189 -17.28 -7.30 17.03
C ASP A 189 -18.38 -6.62 16.22
N VAL A 190 -18.15 -6.38 14.92
CA VAL A 190 -19.15 -5.77 14.04
C VAL A 190 -20.38 -6.66 13.87
N SER A 191 -20.18 -7.97 13.71
CA SER A 191 -21.27 -8.95 13.63
C SER A 191 -22.14 -8.92 14.90
N ARG A 192 -21.52 -8.83 16.09
CA ARG A 192 -22.25 -8.69 17.36
C ARG A 192 -23.09 -7.41 17.38
N GLU A 193 -22.50 -6.27 17.00
CA GLU A 193 -23.22 -4.99 16.94
C GLU A 193 -24.40 -5.02 15.96
N ILE A 194 -24.26 -5.70 14.81
CA ILE A 194 -25.38 -5.91 13.87
C ILE A 194 -26.50 -6.72 14.54
N GLY A 195 -26.15 -7.73 15.34
CA GLY A 195 -27.11 -8.57 16.05
C GLY A 195 -27.95 -7.83 17.11
N LEU A 196 -27.49 -6.68 17.60
CA LEU A 196 -28.22 -5.83 18.56
C LEU A 196 -29.34 -4.99 17.91
N GLY A 197 -29.49 -5.04 16.58
CA GLY A 197 -30.54 -4.32 15.88
C GLY A 197 -30.41 -2.80 16.01
N SER A 198 -31.47 -2.13 16.48
CA SER A 198 -31.52 -0.67 16.61
C SER A 198 -30.63 -0.10 17.72
N GLU A 199 -30.23 -0.92 18.70
CA GLU A 199 -29.37 -0.49 19.80
C GLU A 199 -27.88 -0.56 19.44
N GLY A 200 -27.54 -1.37 18.43
CA GLY A 200 -26.17 -1.56 17.96
C GLY A 200 -25.64 -0.36 17.19
N ARG A 201 -24.30 -0.19 17.22
CA ARG A 201 -23.62 0.85 16.44
C ARG A 201 -22.57 0.27 15.49
N PRO A 202 -22.95 -0.61 14.54
CA PRO A 202 -22.00 -1.37 13.74
C PRO A 202 -21.11 -0.47 12.85
N VAL A 203 -21.65 0.63 12.31
CA VAL A 203 -20.89 1.58 11.49
C VAL A 203 -19.80 2.27 12.31
N GLU A 204 -20.15 2.77 13.50
CA GLU A 204 -19.21 3.42 14.41
C GLU A 204 -18.12 2.44 14.84
N THR A 205 -18.50 1.21 15.24
CA THR A 205 -17.58 0.14 15.63
C THR A 205 -16.63 -0.24 14.50
N ALA A 206 -17.12 -0.39 13.27
CA ALA A 206 -16.28 -0.69 12.11
C ALA A 206 -15.25 0.42 11.87
N ILE A 207 -15.70 1.67 11.75
CA ILE A 207 -14.81 2.81 11.46
C ILE A 207 -13.77 3.01 12.58
N ASN A 208 -14.18 2.90 13.85
CA ASN A 208 -13.27 3.02 14.98
C ASN A 208 -12.26 1.87 15.02
N SER A 209 -12.67 0.64 14.71
CA SER A 209 -11.76 -0.50 14.60
C SER A 209 -10.67 -0.27 13.55
N ILE A 210 -11.03 0.21 12.35
CA ILE A 210 -10.08 0.57 11.29
C ILE A 210 -9.09 1.64 11.76
N LYS A 211 -9.61 2.76 12.31
CA LYS A 211 -8.80 3.89 12.76
C LYS A 211 -7.81 3.47 13.85
N ASN A 212 -8.26 2.67 14.81
CA ASN A 212 -7.43 2.16 15.91
C ASN A 212 -6.35 1.21 15.39
N PHE A 213 -6.69 0.31 14.47
CA PHE A 213 -5.73 -0.59 13.84
C PHE A 213 -4.63 0.19 13.11
N PHE A 214 -4.98 1.11 12.22
CA PHE A 214 -3.99 1.90 11.50
C PHE A 214 -3.18 2.78 12.43
N THR A 215 -3.80 3.42 13.44
CA THR A 215 -3.07 4.20 14.43
C THR A 215 -2.01 3.35 15.14
N LYS A 216 -2.37 2.13 15.54
CA LYS A 216 -1.45 1.18 16.19
C LYS A 216 -0.32 0.74 15.26
N GLU A 217 -0.64 0.32 14.03
CA GLU A 217 0.37 -0.16 13.07
C GLU A 217 1.32 0.95 12.62
N LEU A 218 0.83 2.18 12.46
CA LEU A 218 1.65 3.34 12.12
C LEU A 218 2.53 3.78 13.29
N SER A 219 2.07 3.53 14.53
CA SER A 219 2.81 3.82 15.74
C SER A 219 3.95 2.85 16.03
N LYS A 220 3.96 1.65 15.42
CA LYS A 220 5.05 0.69 15.63
C LYS A 220 6.37 1.24 15.09
N PRO A 221 7.46 1.18 15.88
CA PRO A 221 8.79 1.53 15.39
C PRO A 221 9.21 0.52 14.31
N SER A 222 9.62 1.01 13.15
CA SER A 222 10.24 0.16 12.14
C SER A 222 11.68 -0.13 12.59
N ARG A 223 12.04 -1.41 12.71
CA ARG A 223 13.41 -1.87 13.07
C ARG A 223 14.53 -1.28 12.20
N SER A 224 14.19 -0.72 11.02
CA SER A 224 15.13 -0.20 10.03
C SER A 224 15.12 1.33 9.90
N SER A 225 14.36 2.07 10.70
CA SER A 225 14.21 3.53 10.50
C SER A 225 14.52 4.32 11.77
N ARG A 226 15.38 5.33 11.63
CA ARG A 226 15.74 6.37 12.63
C ARG A 226 14.55 7.26 13.05
N TRP A 227 13.32 6.92 12.63
CA TRP A 227 12.10 7.65 12.97
C TRP A 227 11.53 7.16 14.31
N THR A 228 11.80 7.93 15.36
CA THR A 228 11.42 7.67 16.76
C THR A 228 10.12 8.34 17.20
N SER A 229 9.24 8.80 16.30
CA SER A 229 7.98 9.43 16.72
C SER A 229 6.76 8.96 15.92
N SER A 230 6.06 8.00 16.52
CA SER A 230 4.73 7.46 16.15
C SER A 230 3.70 8.55 15.81
N LYS A 231 3.77 9.70 16.49
CA LYS A 231 2.89 10.85 16.31
C LYS A 231 3.09 11.56 14.97
N CYS A 232 4.27 11.44 14.38
CA CYS A 232 4.61 12.17 13.16
C CYS A 232 3.99 11.54 11.92
N ILE A 233 3.94 10.20 11.79
CA ILE A 233 3.44 9.56 10.56
C ILE A 233 1.93 9.69 10.44
N TRP A 234 1.17 9.46 11.52
CA TRP A 234 -0.29 9.65 11.47
C TRP A 234 -0.64 11.11 11.18
N ARG A 235 0.02 12.07 11.85
CA ARG A 235 -0.18 13.51 11.58
C ARG A 235 0.26 13.91 10.18
N PHE A 236 1.31 13.29 9.66
CA PHE A 236 1.82 13.54 8.31
C PHE A 236 0.89 12.98 7.24
N ILE A 237 0.38 11.76 7.43
CA ILE A 237 -0.65 11.16 6.57
C ILE A 237 -1.97 11.92 6.70
N GLY A 238 -2.31 12.45 7.89
CA GLY A 238 -3.50 13.27 8.11
C GLY A 238 -3.53 14.57 7.30
N GLN A 239 -2.40 15.06 6.79
CA GLN A 239 -2.38 16.16 5.81
C GLN A 239 -2.94 15.73 4.43
N TYR A 240 -3.07 14.42 4.20
CA TYR A 240 -3.69 13.77 3.05
C TYR A 240 -4.99 13.09 3.49
N ALA A 241 -5.81 13.81 4.27
CA ALA A 241 -7.06 13.31 4.83
C ALA A 241 -7.95 12.63 3.79
N VAL A 242 -8.02 13.15 2.56
CA VAL A 242 -8.95 12.65 1.53
C VAL A 242 -8.65 11.20 1.09
N PRO A 243 -7.45 10.82 0.60
CA PRO A 243 -7.13 9.42 0.30
C PRO A 243 -7.28 8.50 1.52
N MET A 244 -6.90 9.00 2.70
CA MET A 244 -6.95 8.23 3.94
C MET A 244 -8.39 7.93 4.38
N GLU A 245 -9.25 8.94 4.39
CA GLU A 245 -10.67 8.82 4.75
C GLU A 245 -11.40 7.92 3.76
N THR A 246 -11.07 8.01 2.47
CA THR A 246 -11.62 7.12 1.44
C THR A 246 -11.21 5.67 1.69
N SER A 247 -9.92 5.40 1.99
CA SER A 247 -9.46 4.05 2.35
C SER A 247 -10.11 3.54 3.63
N VAL A 248 -10.29 4.40 4.65
CA VAL A 248 -10.97 4.03 5.91
C VAL A 248 -12.44 3.73 5.68
N ALA A 249 -13.13 4.55 4.89
CA ALA A 249 -14.54 4.34 4.55
C ALA A 249 -14.74 3.05 3.76
N ASN A 250 -13.91 2.78 2.75
CA ASN A 250 -13.96 1.55 1.97
C ASN A 250 -13.72 0.31 2.86
N ALA A 251 -12.66 0.35 3.67
CA ALA A 251 -12.37 -0.74 4.62
C ALA A 251 -13.48 -0.90 5.69
N GLY A 252 -14.13 0.20 6.09
CA GLY A 252 -15.28 0.17 6.98
C GLY A 252 -16.49 -0.52 6.35
N CYS A 253 -16.78 -0.22 5.08
CA CYS A 253 -17.84 -0.90 4.31
C CYS A 253 -17.58 -2.39 4.19
N ASP A 254 -16.33 -2.77 3.91
CA ASP A 254 -15.90 -4.18 3.88
C ASP A 254 -16.11 -4.89 5.22
N LEU A 255 -15.77 -4.24 6.35
CA LEU A 255 -16.01 -4.81 7.67
C LEU A 255 -17.51 -5.02 7.95
N LEU A 256 -18.34 -4.04 7.58
CA LEU A 256 -19.79 -4.15 7.71
C LEU A 256 -20.34 -5.31 6.89
N MET A 257 -19.88 -5.44 5.65
CA MET A 257 -20.26 -6.54 4.75
C MET A 257 -19.84 -7.90 5.32
N LEU A 258 -18.62 -8.04 5.83
CA LEU A 258 -18.14 -9.28 6.45
C LEU A 258 -18.88 -9.61 7.77
N GLY A 259 -19.15 -8.61 8.60
CA GLY A 259 -19.94 -8.75 9.82
C GLY A 259 -21.37 -9.21 9.53
N ALA A 260 -22.02 -8.58 8.54
CA ALA A 260 -23.36 -8.97 8.08
C ALA A 260 -23.35 -10.38 7.49
N TRP A 261 -22.34 -10.74 6.68
CA TRP A 261 -22.20 -12.08 6.13
C TRP A 261 -22.05 -13.15 7.22
N THR A 262 -21.36 -12.82 8.32
CA THR A 262 -21.25 -13.72 9.47
C THR A 262 -22.62 -14.05 10.06
N GLN A 263 -23.53 -13.07 10.18
CA GLN A 263 -24.91 -13.30 10.59
C GLN A 263 -25.70 -14.16 9.60
N VAL A 264 -25.47 -13.97 8.30
CA VAL A 264 -26.11 -14.77 7.24
C VAL A 264 -25.63 -16.23 7.28
N MET A 265 -24.33 -16.47 7.46
CA MET A 265 -23.77 -17.83 7.56
C MET A 265 -24.35 -18.62 8.73
N HIS A 266 -24.73 -17.96 9.84
CA HIS A 266 -25.42 -18.63 10.93
C HIS A 266 -26.83 -19.11 10.56
N ARG A 267 -27.46 -18.53 9.53
CA ARG A 267 -28.81 -18.87 9.08
C ARG A 267 -28.82 -19.77 7.84
N ILE A 268 -27.76 -19.75 7.04
CA ILE A 268 -27.64 -20.50 5.79
C ILE A 268 -26.48 -21.50 5.92
N PRO A 269 -26.77 -22.79 6.17
CA PRO A 269 -25.73 -23.80 6.39
C PRO A 269 -24.79 -24.03 5.20
N SER A 270 -25.23 -23.72 3.97
CA SER A 270 -24.42 -23.85 2.76
C SER A 270 -23.54 -22.64 2.47
N ALA A 271 -23.68 -21.54 3.22
CA ALA A 271 -22.93 -20.32 2.98
C ALA A 271 -21.46 -20.49 3.40
N GLN A 272 -20.55 -20.14 2.51
CA GLN A 272 -19.11 -20.25 2.73
C GLN A 272 -18.53 -18.90 3.22
N PRO A 273 -17.45 -18.92 4.02
CA PRO A 273 -16.78 -17.71 4.46
C PRO A 273 -16.17 -16.93 3.29
N ILE A 274 -16.32 -15.60 3.31
CA ILE A 274 -15.63 -14.74 2.34
C ILE A 274 -14.13 -14.73 2.69
N PRO A 275 -13.23 -14.95 1.71
CA PRO A 275 -11.81 -14.91 1.98
C PRO A 275 -11.34 -13.54 2.49
N LEU A 276 -10.68 -13.53 3.65
CA LEU A 276 -10.26 -12.30 4.32
C LEU A 276 -9.24 -11.48 3.53
N HIS A 277 -8.51 -12.11 2.61
CA HIS A 277 -7.56 -11.43 1.74
C HIS A 277 -8.24 -10.58 0.64
N TYR A 278 -9.58 -10.57 0.55
CA TYR A 278 -10.34 -9.61 -0.27
C TYR A 278 -10.58 -8.28 0.43
N PHE A 279 -10.35 -8.22 1.73
CA PHE A 279 -10.60 -7.03 2.54
C PHE A 279 -9.72 -5.84 2.12
N ALA A 280 -10.34 -4.67 2.01
CA ALA A 280 -9.76 -3.43 1.54
C ALA A 280 -9.16 -3.54 0.12
N ARG A 281 -9.73 -4.40 -0.74
CA ARG A 281 -9.33 -4.58 -2.15
C ARG A 281 -10.51 -4.35 -3.08
N ASP A 282 -10.62 -3.12 -3.58
CA ASP A 282 -11.63 -2.70 -4.55
C ASP A 282 -13.03 -3.25 -4.19
N ASP A 283 -13.79 -3.76 -5.15
CA ASP A 283 -15.14 -4.29 -4.94
C ASP A 283 -15.17 -5.81 -4.66
N ARG A 284 -14.05 -6.46 -4.30
CA ARG A 284 -13.99 -7.93 -4.26
C ARG A 284 -14.95 -8.54 -3.24
N ILE A 285 -15.09 -7.94 -2.06
CA ILE A 285 -16.06 -8.39 -1.04
C ILE A 285 -17.49 -8.24 -1.56
N TYR A 286 -17.78 -7.09 -2.17
CA TYR A 286 -19.09 -6.83 -2.75
C TYR A 286 -19.42 -7.83 -3.88
N GLN A 287 -18.46 -8.12 -4.76
CA GLN A 287 -18.61 -9.12 -5.82
C GLN A 287 -18.84 -10.52 -5.25
N SER A 288 -18.09 -10.93 -4.21
CA SER A 288 -18.31 -12.21 -3.54
C SER A 288 -19.72 -12.35 -2.96
N LEU A 289 -20.24 -11.28 -2.35
CA LEU A 289 -21.60 -11.24 -1.85
C LEU A 289 -22.63 -11.33 -2.98
N GLN A 290 -22.45 -10.60 -4.08
CA GLN A 290 -23.36 -10.64 -5.23
C GLN A 290 -23.40 -12.01 -5.90
N THR A 291 -22.24 -12.66 -6.05
CA THR A 291 -22.17 -14.02 -6.62
C THR A 291 -22.63 -15.09 -5.64
N GLY A 292 -22.99 -14.71 -4.41
CA GLY A 292 -23.51 -15.57 -3.37
C GLY A 292 -22.62 -16.79 -3.17
N VAL A 293 -21.33 -16.56 -2.86
CA VAL A 293 -20.24 -17.55 -2.72
C VAL A 293 -20.69 -18.96 -3.15
N ALA A 294 -20.65 -19.17 -4.47
CA ALA A 294 -21.21 -20.32 -5.15
C ALA A 294 -20.90 -21.62 -4.41
N GLY A 295 -21.97 -22.31 -3.98
CA GLY A 295 -21.92 -23.76 -3.76
C GLY A 295 -21.71 -24.50 -5.06
#